data_AF-A0A7L2IR52-F1
#
_entry.id   AF-A0A7L2IR52-F1
#
_cell.length_a   1.000
_cell.length_b   1.000
_cell.length_c   1.000
_cell.angle_alpha   90.00
_cell.angle_beta   90.00
_cell.angle_gamma   90.00
#
_symmetry.space_group_name_H-M   'P 1'
#
loop_
_entity.id
_entity.type
_entity.pdbx_description
1 polymer ?
#
loop_
_entity_poly.entity_id
_entity_poly.type
_entity_poly.pdbx_seq_one_letter_code
_entity_poly.pdbx_strand_id
1 'polypeptide(L)'
;QVLLMGKSGSGKTSMRSIIFANYIARDTRRLGATIDVEHSHVRFLGNLVLNLWDCGGQDTFMENYFTSQRDNIFRNVEVLIYVFDVESRELEKDMHYYQSCLEAILQNSPDAKIFCLVHKMDLVQEDQRDLIFKEREEDLKRLSRPLECVCFRTSIWDETLYK
;
A
#
# COMPACT_ATOMS: atom_id res chain seq x y z
N GLN A 1 -12.19 6.09 -5.60
CA GLN A 1 -11.10 6.54 -4.70
C GLN A 1 -9.99 5.50 -4.67
N VAL A 2 -8.72 5.92 -4.54
CA VAL A 2 -7.57 5.01 -4.35
C VAL A 2 -7.05 5.17 -2.93
N LEU A 3 -7.05 4.09 -2.15
CA LEU A 3 -6.43 4.04 -0.83
C LEU A 3 -5.01 3.48 -0.93
N LEU A 4 -4.05 4.16 -0.32
CA LEU A 4 -2.68 3.70 -0.18
C LEU A 4 -2.39 3.47 1.30
N MET A 5 -2.29 2.20 1.70
CA MET A 5 -2.18 1.77 3.10
C MET A 5 -0.99 0.82 3.32
N GLY A 6 -0.64 0.60 4.59
CA GLY A 6 0.51 -0.21 5.01
C GLY A 6 1.27 0.46 6.15
N LYS A 7 2.10 -0.32 6.84
CA LYS A 7 2.84 0.13 8.03
C LYS A 7 3.72 1.36 7.79
N SER A 8 3.96 2.15 8.83
CA SER A 8 4.90 3.27 8.80
C SER A 8 6.27 2.83 8.27
N GLY A 9 6.86 3.63 7.40
CA GLY A 9 8.15 3.31 6.79
C GLY A 9 8.10 2.32 5.61
N SER A 10 6.94 1.75 5.24
CA SER A 10 6.84 0.79 4.13
C SER A 10 7.10 1.38 2.74
N GLY A 11 7.19 2.71 2.59
CA GLY A 11 7.52 3.37 1.32
C GLY A 11 6.34 3.96 0.54
N LYS A 12 5.12 3.98 1.12
CA LYS A 12 3.90 4.56 0.52
C LYS A 12 4.11 5.95 -0.08
N THR A 13 4.52 6.90 0.76
CA THR A 13 4.72 8.31 0.36
C THR A 13 5.84 8.44 -0.65
N SER A 14 6.91 7.65 -0.53
CA SER A 14 7.99 7.60 -1.53
C SER A 14 7.46 7.20 -2.91
N MET A 15 6.63 6.15 -2.98
CA MET A 15 6.02 5.71 -4.23
C MET A 15 5.08 6.78 -4.81
N ARG A 16 4.21 7.35 -3.98
CA ARG A 16 3.34 8.45 -4.40
C ARG A 16 4.15 9.60 -4.99
N SER A 17 5.21 10.04 -4.31
CA SER A 17 6.03 11.17 -4.75
C SER A 17 6.78 10.87 -6.06
N ILE A 18 7.27 9.64 -6.25
CA ILE A 18 7.96 9.25 -7.49
C ILE A 18 6.98 9.20 -8.66
N ILE A 19 5.85 8.49 -8.50
CA ILE A 19 4.89 8.27 -9.58
C ILE A 19 4.15 9.55 -9.95
N PHE A 20 3.81 10.39 -8.97
CA PHE A 20 2.86 11.50 -9.18
C PHE A 20 3.43 12.90 -8.93
N ALA A 21 4.61 13.03 -8.34
CA ALA A 21 5.23 14.33 -8.06
C ALA A 21 6.63 14.50 -8.69
N ASN A 22 7.03 13.59 -9.58
CA ASN A 22 8.33 13.61 -10.26
C ASN A 22 9.54 13.63 -9.30
N TYR A 23 9.41 13.05 -8.11
CA TYR A 23 10.54 12.88 -7.21
C TYR A 23 11.51 11.84 -7.76
N ILE A 24 12.80 12.08 -7.58
CA ILE A 24 13.82 11.03 -7.74
C ILE A 24 13.93 10.22 -6.45
N ALA A 25 14.27 8.93 -6.56
CA ALA A 25 14.36 8.01 -5.42
C ALA A 25 15.19 8.57 -4.25
N ARG A 26 16.32 9.22 -4.55
CA ARG A 26 17.21 9.83 -3.54
C ARG A 26 16.51 10.89 -2.67
N ASP A 27 15.58 11.66 -3.22
CA ASP A 27 14.94 12.78 -2.53
C ASP A 27 13.88 12.31 -1.53
N THR A 28 13.36 11.08 -1.71
CA THR A 28 12.38 10.47 -0.80
C THR A 28 12.89 10.30 0.63
N ARG A 29 14.22 10.30 0.84
CA ARG A 29 14.84 10.26 2.18
C ARG A 29 14.51 11.46 3.06
N ARG A 30 14.06 12.57 2.45
CA ARG A 30 13.66 13.80 3.17
C ARG A 30 12.19 13.80 3.57
N LEU A 31 11.42 12.82 3.12
CA LEU A 31 10.00 12.71 3.47
C LEU A 31 9.87 12.35 4.94
N GLY A 32 9.10 13.15 5.67
CA GLY A 32 8.71 12.84 7.04
C GLY A 32 7.64 11.75 7.08
N ALA A 33 7.32 11.29 8.29
CA ALA A 33 6.17 10.40 8.48
C ALA A 33 4.87 11.16 8.17
N THR A 34 3.99 10.55 7.37
CA THR A 34 2.65 11.08 7.11
C THR A 34 1.85 11.09 8.41
N ILE A 35 1.21 12.23 8.68
CA ILE A 35 0.32 12.43 9.81
C ILE A 35 -1.11 12.23 9.29
N ASP A 36 -1.82 11.25 9.87
CA ASP A 36 -3.17 10.88 9.44
C ASP A 36 -3.24 10.62 7.92
N VAL A 37 -4.20 11.19 7.19
CA VAL A 37 -4.35 10.98 5.74
C VAL A 37 -3.88 12.20 4.94
N GLU A 38 -2.97 11.99 3.99
CA GLU A 38 -2.61 13.00 2.99
C GLU A 38 -3.38 12.76 1.68
N HIS A 39 -4.20 13.74 1.30
CA HIS A 39 -4.99 13.68 0.07
C HIS A 39 -4.22 14.25 -1.12
N SER A 40 -4.25 13.55 -2.25
CA SER A 40 -3.66 13.99 -3.52
C SER A 40 -4.65 13.81 -4.66
N HIS A 41 -4.86 14.88 -5.44
CA HIS A 41 -5.66 14.86 -6.66
C HIS A 41 -4.74 14.84 -7.87
N VAL A 42 -4.61 13.68 -8.51
CA VAL A 42 -3.71 13.50 -9.64
C VAL A 42 -4.52 13.41 -10.92
N ARG A 43 -4.24 14.29 -11.90
CA ARG A 43 -4.80 14.17 -13.24
C ARG A 43 -4.01 13.12 -14.02
N PHE A 44 -4.70 12.09 -14.49
CA PHE A 44 -4.14 11.03 -15.31
C PHE A 44 -4.88 11.00 -16.66
N LEU A 45 -4.17 10.81 -17.76
CA LEU A 45 -4.76 10.70 -19.11
C LEU A 45 -5.80 11.80 -19.46
N GLY A 46 -5.53 13.05 -19.06
CA GLY A 46 -6.34 14.22 -19.39
C GLY A 46 -7.57 14.42 -18.52
N ASN A 47 -8.55 13.52 -18.58
CA ASN A 47 -9.85 13.67 -17.90
C ASN A 47 -10.05 12.76 -16.68
N LEU A 48 -9.19 11.77 -16.44
CA LEU A 48 -9.26 10.96 -15.23
C LEU A 48 -8.61 11.71 -14.07
N VAL A 49 -9.32 11.84 -12.96
CA VAL A 49 -8.76 12.38 -11.71
C VAL A 49 -8.70 11.26 -10.69
N LEU A 50 -7.48 10.87 -10.33
CA LEU A 50 -7.22 9.92 -9.25
C LEU A 50 -7.24 10.67 -7.93
N ASN A 51 -8.17 10.28 -7.06
CA ASN A 51 -8.24 10.74 -5.68
C ASN A 51 -7.46 9.76 -4.81
N LEU A 52 -6.18 10.03 -4.61
CA LEU A 52 -5.25 9.19 -3.87
C LEU A 52 -5.21 9.62 -2.40
N TRP A 53 -5.42 8.67 -1.50
CA TRP A 53 -5.36 8.86 -0.05
C TRP A 53 -4.14 8.10 0.48
N ASP A 54 -3.08 8.84 0.82
CA ASP A 54 -1.87 8.28 1.44
C ASP A 54 -2.07 8.25 2.96
N CYS A 55 -2.41 7.08 3.48
CA CYS A 55 -2.73 6.90 4.89
C CYS A 55 -1.44 6.69 5.70
N GLY A 56 -1.20 7.53 6.70
CA GLY A 56 -0.11 7.38 7.65
C GLY A 56 -0.20 6.04 8.37
N GLY A 57 0.86 5.25 8.31
CA GLY A 57 0.87 3.85 8.79
C GLY A 57 1.33 3.66 10.23
N GLN A 58 1.31 4.71 11.06
CA GLN A 58 1.67 4.59 12.49
C GLN A 58 0.51 3.90 13.22
N ASP A 59 0.83 3.07 14.22
CA ASP A 59 -0.17 2.22 14.89
C ASP A 59 -1.39 3.00 15.39
N THR A 60 -1.16 4.18 15.99
CA THR A 60 -2.22 5.07 16.48
C THR A 60 -3.17 5.55 15.38
N PHE A 61 -2.65 5.83 14.18
CA PHE A 61 -3.48 6.21 13.03
C PHE A 61 -4.22 5.01 12.46
N MET A 62 -3.54 3.86 12.33
CA MET A 62 -4.16 2.62 11.85
C MET A 62 -5.36 2.21 12.71
N GLU A 63 -5.21 2.23 14.04
CA GLU A 63 -6.31 1.95 14.97
C GLU A 63 -7.48 2.92 14.80
N ASN A 64 -7.21 4.21 14.61
CA ASN A 64 -8.24 5.21 14.36
C ASN A 64 -8.98 4.98 13.04
N TYR A 65 -8.29 4.54 11.98
CA TYR A 65 -8.93 4.19 10.70
C TYR A 65 -9.89 3.02 10.84
N PHE A 66 -9.60 2.03 11.69
CA PHE A 66 -10.47 0.86 11.84
C PHE A 66 -11.62 1.05 12.83
N THR A 67 -11.54 2.10 13.66
CA THR A 67 -12.51 2.40 14.71
C THR A 67 -13.32 3.64 14.35
N SER A 68 -12.80 4.82 14.67
CA SER A 68 -13.52 6.09 14.63
C SER A 68 -13.73 6.62 13.21
N GLN A 69 -12.82 6.32 12.28
CA GLN A 69 -12.89 6.81 10.90
C GLN A 69 -13.26 5.74 9.87
N ARG A 70 -13.66 4.54 10.32
CA ARG A 70 -13.88 3.36 9.44
C ARG A 70 -14.77 3.68 8.24
N ASP A 71 -15.93 4.26 8.48
CA ASP A 71 -16.89 4.56 7.41
C ASP A 71 -16.41 5.67 6.48
N ASN A 72 -15.57 6.59 6.97
CA ASN A 72 -15.04 7.69 6.17
C ASN A 72 -13.88 7.22 5.26
N ILE A 73 -13.00 6.37 5.78
CA ILE A 73 -11.84 5.86 5.04
C ILE A 73 -12.28 4.83 3.99
N PHE A 74 -13.12 3.86 4.37
CA PHE A 74 -13.35 2.65 3.57
C PHE A 74 -14.58 2.70 2.66
N ARG A 75 -15.27 3.84 2.57
CA ARG A 75 -16.44 4.02 1.71
C ARG A 75 -16.06 4.56 0.33
N ASN A 76 -16.70 4.03 -0.72
CA ASN A 76 -16.48 4.41 -2.13
C ASN A 76 -15.03 4.19 -2.60
N VAL A 77 -14.38 3.17 -2.04
CA VAL A 77 -13.03 2.74 -2.44
C VAL A 77 -13.16 1.96 -3.74
N GLU A 78 -12.43 2.39 -4.76
CA GLU A 78 -12.35 1.67 -6.04
C GLU A 78 -11.12 0.77 -6.08
N VAL A 79 -10.04 1.21 -5.43
CA VAL A 79 -8.77 0.50 -5.39
C VAL A 79 -8.14 0.63 -4.01
N LEU A 80 -7.73 -0.49 -3.42
CA LEU A 80 -6.81 -0.56 -2.28
C LEU A 80 -5.44 -0.99 -2.77
N ILE A 81 -4.43 -0.17 -2.52
CA ILE A 81 -3.01 -0.50 -2.69
C ILE A 81 -2.42 -0.66 -1.29
N TYR A 82 -2.07 -1.88 -0.91
CA TYR A 82 -1.47 -2.18 0.38
C TYR A 82 0.03 -2.50 0.23
N VAL A 83 0.85 -1.81 1.00
CA VAL A 83 2.32 -1.82 0.85
C VAL A 83 2.97 -2.54 2.02
N PHE A 84 3.62 -3.66 1.73
CA PHE A 84 4.40 -4.44 2.67
C PHE A 84 5.89 -4.12 2.53
N ASP A 85 6.56 -3.94 3.65
CA ASP A 85 8.03 -3.83 3.67
C ASP A 85 8.63 -5.24 3.72
N VAL A 86 9.46 -5.60 2.74
CA VAL A 86 10.08 -6.93 2.70
C VAL A 86 11.00 -7.21 3.89
N GLU A 87 11.56 -6.17 4.52
CA GLU A 87 12.41 -6.29 5.71
C GLU A 87 11.63 -6.18 7.03
N SER A 88 10.29 -6.15 6.98
CA SER A 88 9.50 -6.04 8.20
C SER A 88 9.77 -7.22 9.14
N ARG A 89 10.09 -6.87 10.39
CA ARG A 89 10.31 -7.84 11.48
C ARG A 89 9.02 -8.20 12.22
N GLU A 90 7.92 -7.51 11.94
CA GLU A 90 6.62 -7.69 12.61
C GLU A 90 5.58 -8.21 11.62
N LEU A 91 5.91 -9.30 10.92
CA LEU A 91 5.08 -9.85 9.84
C LEU A 91 3.66 -10.18 10.31
N GLU A 92 3.51 -10.78 11.50
CA GLU A 92 2.19 -11.12 12.05
C GLU A 92 1.32 -9.88 12.25
N LYS A 93 1.92 -8.78 12.73
CA LYS A 93 1.23 -7.51 12.93
C LYS A 93 0.85 -6.85 11.61
N ASP A 94 1.74 -6.91 10.62
CA ASP A 94 1.47 -6.40 9.28
C ASP A 94 0.30 -7.14 8.61
N MET A 95 0.25 -8.47 8.79
CA MET A 95 -0.85 -9.29 8.30
C MET A 95 -2.15 -9.01 9.04
N HIS A 96 -2.11 -8.81 10.37
CA HIS A 96 -3.28 -8.42 11.14
C HIS A 96 -3.86 -7.09 10.65
N TYR A 97 -3.03 -6.06 10.45
CA TYR A 97 -3.50 -4.79 9.90
C TYR A 97 -4.04 -4.92 8.48
N TYR A 98 -3.41 -5.76 7.65
CA TYR A 98 -3.92 -6.03 6.31
C TYR A 98 -5.30 -6.67 6.34
N GLN A 99 -5.51 -7.69 7.18
CA GLN A 99 -6.81 -8.33 7.34
C GLN A 99 -7.88 -7.36 7.84
N SER A 100 -7.55 -6.50 8.81
CA SER A 100 -8.48 -5.44 9.26
C SER A 100 -8.88 -4.48 8.14
N CYS A 101 -7.95 -4.12 7.24
CA CYS A 101 -8.27 -3.36 6.03
C CYS A 101 -9.21 -4.13 5.11
N LEU A 102 -8.95 -5.41 4.85
CA LEU A 102 -9.78 -6.24 3.99
C LEU A 102 -11.20 -6.40 4.54
N GLU A 103 -11.36 -6.60 5.85
CA GLU A 103 -12.67 -6.65 6.49
C GLU A 103 -13.44 -5.34 6.34
N ALA A 104 -12.75 -4.20 6.51
CA ALA A 104 -13.37 -2.90 6.33
C ALA A 104 -13.76 -2.65 4.86
N ILE A 105 -12.93 -3.08 3.91
CA ILE A 105 -13.23 -3.03 2.46
C ILE A 105 -14.43 -3.93 2.13
N LEU A 106 -14.44 -5.18 2.60
CA LEU A 106 -15.52 -6.13 2.31
C LEU A 106 -16.89 -5.61 2.77
N GLN A 107 -16.92 -4.88 3.88
CA GLN A 107 -18.14 -4.30 4.44
C GLN A 107 -18.60 -3.02 3.74
N ASN A 108 -17.66 -2.17 3.30
CA ASN A 108 -17.98 -0.81 2.86
C ASN A 108 -17.81 -0.57 1.35
N SER A 109 -16.94 -1.34 0.69
CA SER A 109 -16.59 -1.24 -0.73
C SER A 109 -16.20 -2.63 -1.30
N PRO A 110 -17.12 -3.61 -1.32
CA PRO A 110 -16.81 -5.01 -1.68
C PRO A 110 -16.28 -5.18 -3.12
N ASP A 111 -16.59 -4.24 -4.02
CA ASP A 111 -16.15 -4.27 -5.42
C ASP A 111 -14.75 -3.63 -5.62
N ALA A 112 -14.09 -3.20 -4.55
CA ALA A 112 -12.77 -2.58 -4.62
C ALA A 112 -11.72 -3.58 -5.14
N LYS A 113 -10.87 -3.12 -6.06
CA LYS A 113 -9.73 -3.90 -6.55
C LYS A 113 -8.58 -3.84 -5.54
N ILE A 114 -7.94 -4.97 -5.28
CA ILE A 114 -6.91 -5.08 -4.25
C ILE A 114 -5.57 -5.38 -4.88
N PHE A 115 -4.60 -4.52 -4.59
CA PHE A 115 -3.22 -4.66 -5.01
C PHE A 115 -2.31 -4.70 -3.80
N CYS A 116 -1.46 -5.71 -3.73
CA CYS A 116 -0.46 -5.85 -2.68
C CYS A 116 0.94 -5.64 -3.26
N LEU A 117 1.68 -4.68 -2.72
CA LEU A 117 3.04 -4.39 -3.13
C LEU A 117 4.00 -4.93 -2.07
N VAL A 118 4.79 -5.94 -2.42
CA VAL A 118 5.96 -6.35 -1.65
C VAL A 118 7.09 -5.40 -2.04
N HIS A 119 7.32 -4.40 -1.19
CA HIS A 119 8.16 -3.25 -1.47
C HIS A 119 9.56 -3.39 -0.86
N LYS A 120 10.48 -2.52 -1.33
CA LYS A 120 11.92 -2.51 -0.98
C LYS A 120 12.66 -3.78 -1.37
N MET A 121 12.25 -4.40 -2.47
CA MET A 121 12.86 -5.65 -2.95
C MET A 121 14.31 -5.49 -3.40
N ASP A 122 14.80 -4.24 -3.54
CA ASP A 122 16.21 -3.94 -3.72
C ASP A 122 17.10 -4.41 -2.56
N LEU A 123 16.54 -4.52 -1.35
CA LEU A 123 17.25 -4.97 -0.15
C LEU A 123 17.44 -6.50 -0.10
N VAL A 124 16.73 -7.23 -0.96
CA VAL A 124 16.84 -8.68 -1.11
C VAL A 124 17.84 -9.00 -2.22
N GLN A 125 18.68 -10.02 -2.00
CA GLN A 125 19.62 -10.52 -3.00
C GLN A 125 18.87 -11.00 -4.25
N GLU A 126 19.40 -10.68 -5.43
CA GLU A 126 18.70 -10.86 -6.72
C GLU A 126 18.22 -12.30 -6.95
N ASP A 127 19.03 -13.28 -6.59
CA ASP A 127 18.76 -14.72 -6.68
C ASP A 127 17.65 -15.20 -5.72
N GLN A 128 17.37 -14.44 -4.65
CA GLN A 128 16.33 -14.75 -3.67
C GLN A 128 15.02 -14.00 -3.91
N ARG A 129 15.01 -12.95 -4.75
CA ARG A 129 13.83 -12.09 -4.95
C ARG A 129 12.60 -12.83 -5.45
N ASP A 130 12.78 -13.75 -6.41
CA ASP A 130 11.67 -14.55 -6.97
C ASP A 130 11.08 -15.50 -5.94
N LEU A 131 11.93 -16.16 -5.14
CA LEU A 131 11.51 -17.12 -4.14
C LEU A 131 10.71 -16.43 -3.03
N ILE A 132 11.27 -15.36 -2.45
CA ILE A 132 10.64 -14.59 -1.37
C ILE A 132 9.32 -13.99 -1.86
N PHE A 133 9.28 -13.43 -3.08
CA PHE A 133 8.05 -12.86 -3.62
C PHE A 133 6.93 -13.91 -3.76
N LYS A 134 7.23 -15.09 -4.30
CA LYS A 134 6.23 -16.16 -4.48
C LYS A 134 5.66 -16.63 -3.14
N GLU A 135 6.50 -16.82 -2.13
CA GLU A 135 6.07 -17.20 -0.79
C GLU A 135 5.10 -16.15 -0.20
N ARG A 136 5.46 -14.86 -0.30
CA ARG A 136 4.60 -13.77 0.15
C ARG A 136 3.31 -13.66 -0.66
N GLU A 137 3.37 -13.84 -1.97
CA GLU A 137 2.21 -13.79 -2.85
C GLU A 137 1.19 -14.89 -2.49
N GLU A 138 1.65 -16.12 -2.22
CA GLU A 138 0.78 -17.22 -1.83
C GLU A 138 0.08 -16.95 -0.49
N ASP A 139 0.83 -16.45 0.51
CA ASP A 139 0.27 -16.08 1.80
C ASP A 139 -0.77 -14.96 1.67
N LEU A 140 -0.44 -13.90 0.93
CA LEU A 140 -1.34 -12.76 0.72
C LEU A 140 -2.61 -13.17 -0.01
N LYS A 141 -2.51 -13.97 -1.08
CA LYS A 141 -3.68 -14.49 -1.80
C LYS A 141 -4.56 -15.37 -0.92
N ARG A 142 -3.96 -16.19 -0.04
CA ARG A 142 -4.71 -17.01 0.91
C ARG A 142 -5.46 -16.15 1.93
N LEU A 143 -4.78 -15.16 2.51
CA LEU A 143 -5.34 -14.26 3.53
C LEU A 143 -6.37 -13.28 2.95
N SER A 144 -6.32 -13.00 1.65
CA SER A 144 -7.23 -12.04 1.01
C SER A 144 -8.64 -12.58 0.77
N ARG A 145 -8.83 -13.90 0.81
CA ARG A 145 -10.13 -14.52 0.53
C ARG A 145 -11.21 -14.00 1.51
N PRO A 146 -12.44 -13.74 1.02
CA PRO A 146 -12.97 -14.04 -0.31
C PRO A 146 -12.60 -13.02 -1.41
N LEU A 147 -11.90 -11.94 -1.07
CA LEU A 147 -11.48 -10.93 -2.04
C LEU A 147 -10.30 -11.45 -2.87
N GLU A 148 -10.22 -11.02 -4.12
CA GLU A 148 -9.08 -11.29 -4.99
C GLU A 148 -8.06 -10.17 -4.86
N CYS A 149 -6.78 -10.54 -4.72
CA CYS A 149 -5.68 -9.58 -4.74
C CYS A 149 -4.66 -9.92 -5.82
N VAL A 150 -4.04 -8.89 -6.37
CA VAL A 150 -2.91 -8.99 -7.30
C VAL A 150 -1.66 -8.49 -6.60
N CYS A 151 -0.60 -9.30 -6.61
CA CYS A 151 0.65 -8.97 -5.93
C CYS A 151 1.71 -8.49 -6.93
N PHE A 152 2.51 -7.53 -6.51
CA PHE A 152 3.69 -7.08 -7.26
C PHE A 152 4.88 -6.93 -6.32
N ARG A 153 6.07 -7.25 -6.84
CA ARG A 153 7.33 -6.86 -6.21
C ARG A 153 7.73 -5.48 -6.71
N THR A 154 8.12 -4.59 -5.81
CA THR A 154 8.43 -3.21 -6.17
C THR A 154 9.67 -2.69 -5.46
N SER A 155 10.39 -1.80 -6.14
CA SER A 155 11.45 -0.97 -5.57
C SER A 155 11.39 0.42 -6.18
N ILE A 156 11.76 1.44 -5.39
CA ILE A 156 11.94 2.81 -5.90
C ILE A 156 13.23 2.98 -6.72
N TRP A 157 14.12 1.99 -6.72
CA TRP A 157 15.43 2.06 -7.36
C TRP A 157 15.48 1.44 -8.77
N ASP A 158 14.40 0.81 -9.20
CA ASP A 158 14.31 0.16 -10.51
C ASP A 158 12.94 0.40 -11.17
N GLU A 159 12.74 -0.14 -12.37
CA GLU A 159 11.53 0.08 -13.15
C GLU A 159 10.30 -0.71 -12.65
N THR A 160 10.45 -1.57 -11.64
CA THR A 160 9.34 -2.41 -11.14
C THR A 160 8.20 -1.58 -10.55
N LEU A 161 8.48 -0.35 -10.09
CA LEU A 161 7.45 0.56 -9.61
C LEU A 161 6.47 1.02 -10.71
N TYR A 162 6.87 0.97 -11.98
CA TYR A 162 6.07 1.41 -13.12
C TYR A 162 5.38 0.26 -13.88
N LYS A 163 5.70 -0.99 -13.53
CA LYS A 163 5.13 -2.21 -14.14
C LYS A 163 3.88 -2.64 -13.39
#